data_AF-A0A355VA45-F1
#
_entry.id   AF-A0A355VA45-F1
#
_cell.length_a   1.000
_cell.length_b   1.000
_cell.length_c   1.000
_cell.angle_alpha   90.00
_cell.angle_beta   90.00
_cell.angle_gamma   90.00
#
_symmetry.space_group_name_H-M   'P 1'
#
loop_
_entity.id
_entity.type
_entity.pdbx_description
1 polymer ?
#
loop_
_entity_poly.entity_id
_entity_poly.type
_entity_poly.pdbx_seq_one_letter_code
_entity_poly.pdbx_strand_id
1 'polypeptide(L)'
;DALADADKTGFVIVLAAERLPVLETIELHAQLVRSGVDVAGLVVNKRLPDGLQGFLAERKSQEDIHLATLNDSLGQVTRQDLQLAPADVLGVDALRAFASQF
;
A
#
# COMPACT_ATOMS: atom_id res chain seq x y z
N ASP A 1 16.82 4.33 21.32
CA ASP A 1 15.37 4.17 21.19
C ASP A 1 15.13 3.03 20.21
N ALA A 2 14.32 2.03 20.54
CA ALA A 2 14.26 0.79 19.75
C ALA A 2 13.55 0.97 18.40
N LEU A 3 12.64 1.94 18.29
CA LEU A 3 11.87 2.24 17.08
C LEU A 3 12.66 2.95 15.97
N ALA A 4 13.80 3.55 16.32
CA ALA A 4 14.70 4.23 15.37
C ALA A 4 15.88 3.34 14.96
N ASP A 5 15.95 2.10 15.45
CA ASP A 5 16.98 1.14 15.12
C ASP A 5 16.55 0.36 13.86
N ALA A 6 17.03 0.80 12.69
CA ALA A 6 16.68 0.23 11.39
C ALA A 6 17.15 -1.23 11.22
N ASP A 7 18.14 -1.69 11.99
CA ASP A 7 18.58 -3.10 11.97
C ASP A 7 17.60 -4.01 12.74
N LYS A 8 16.72 -3.44 13.56
CA LYS A 8 15.77 -4.16 14.42
C LYS A 8 14.30 -3.90 14.10
N THR A 9 14.00 -2.72 13.55
CA THR A 9 12.63 -2.23 13.37
C THR A 9 12.46 -1.53 12.04
N GLY A 10 11.30 -1.71 11.42
CA GLY A 10 10.92 -1.03 10.20
C GLY A 10 9.42 -0.76 10.18
N PHE A 11 9.03 0.37 9.62
CA PHE A 11 7.63 0.77 9.48
C PHE A 11 7.10 0.38 8.10
N VAL A 12 5.93 -0.27 8.05
CA VAL A 12 5.23 -0.57 6.79
C VAL A 12 3.94 0.24 6.74
N ILE A 13 3.78 1.10 5.74
CA ILE A 13 2.58 1.91 5.56
C ILE A 13 1.60 1.18 4.64
N VAL A 14 0.37 0.97 5.09
CA VAL A 14 -0.69 0.36 4.28
C VAL A 14 -1.67 1.45 3.83
N LEU A 15 -1.99 1.49 2.54
CA LEU A 15 -2.88 2.50 1.96
C LEU A 15 -3.84 1.89 0.93
N ALA A 16 -4.92 2.61 0.63
CA ALA A 16 -5.74 2.37 -0.56
C ALA A 16 -5.26 3.24 -1.73
N ALA A 17 -5.49 2.81 -2.97
CA ALA A 17 -5.16 3.57 -4.17
C ALA A 17 -6.18 4.68 -4.47
N GLU A 18 -6.40 5.55 -3.49
CA GLU A 18 -7.33 6.67 -3.57
C GLU A 18 -6.58 7.97 -3.29
N ARG A 19 -7.11 9.11 -3.77
CA ARG A 19 -6.44 10.41 -3.67
C ARG A 19 -5.98 10.76 -2.25
N LEU A 20 -6.89 10.69 -1.28
CA LEU A 20 -6.59 11.15 0.08
C LEU A 20 -5.62 10.20 0.80
N PRO A 21 -5.83 8.88 0.83
CA PRO A 21 -4.86 7.94 1.42
C PRO A 21 -3.45 8.03 0.82
N VAL A 22 -3.32 8.29 -0.50
CA VAL A 22 -2.02 8.52 -1.14
C VAL A 22 -1.33 9.77 -0.59
N LEU A 23 -2.04 10.91 -0.53
CA LEU A 23 -1.48 12.16 -0.03
C LEU A 23 -1.12 12.06 1.45
N GLU A 24 -1.96 11.41 2.25
CA GLU A 24 -1.69 11.14 3.67
C GLU A 24 -0.46 10.25 3.86
N THR A 25 -0.27 9.24 2.99
CA THR A 25 0.91 8.36 3.04
C THR A 25 2.20 9.11 2.73
N ILE A 26 2.18 10.03 1.76
CA ILE A 26 3.34 10.88 1.43
C ILE A 26 3.73 11.73 2.63
N GLU A 27 2.75 12.37 3.28
CA GLU A 27 3.00 13.19 4.47
C GLU A 27 3.47 12.34 5.66
N LEU A 28 2.84 11.19 5.91
CA LEU A 28 3.24 10.27 6.98
C LEU A 28 4.68 9.77 6.79
N HIS A 29 5.04 9.36 5.58
CA HIS A 29 6.41 8.95 5.26
C HIS A 29 7.40 10.09 5.58
N ALA A 30 7.09 11.32 5.16
CA ALA A 30 7.93 12.46 5.44
C ALA A 30 8.07 12.73 6.96
N GLN A 31 7.00 12.54 7.74
CA GLN A 31 7.05 12.64 9.21
C GLN A 31 7.92 11.57 9.85
N LEU A 32 7.78 10.32 9.42
CA LEU A 32 8.56 9.19 9.94
C LEU A 32 10.06 9.39 9.69
N VAL A 33 10.45 9.72 8.45
CA VAL A 33 11.84 10.01 8.10
C VAL A 33 12.41 11.17 8.93
N ARG A 34 11.65 12.26 9.11
CA ARG A 34 12.07 13.40 9.96
C ARG A 34 12.27 13.00 11.43
N SER A 35 11.52 12.02 11.91
CA SER A 35 11.65 11.49 13.28
C SER A 35 12.75 10.42 13.44
N GLY A 36 13.44 10.06 12.35
CA GLY A 36 14.47 9.02 12.35
C GLY A 36 13.92 7.59 12.36
N VAL A 37 12.65 7.40 11.98
CA VAL A 37 12.03 6.09 11.83
C VAL A 37 12.14 5.63 10.38
N ASP A 38 12.67 4.42 10.19
CA ASP A 38 12.82 3.81 8.87
C ASP A 38 11.48 3.30 8.32
N VAL A 39 11.24 3.52 7.03
CA VAL A 39 10.07 2.99 6.32
C VAL A 39 10.52 1.87 5.41
N ALA A 40 10.33 0.63 5.87
CA ALA A 40 10.75 -0.58 5.19
C ALA A 40 9.92 -0.89 3.93
N GLY A 41 8.70 -0.34 3.82
CA GLY A 41 7.89 -0.51 2.62
C GLY A 41 6.48 0.07 2.67
N LEU A 42 5.81 -0.01 1.53
CA LEU A 42 4.43 0.37 1.31
C LEU A 42 3.60 -0.85 0.88
N VAL A 43 2.36 -0.93 1.34
CA VAL A 43 1.39 -1.95 0.90
C VAL A 43 0.13 -1.27 0.39
N VAL A 44 -0.10 -1.31 -0.93
CA VAL A 44 -1.34 -0.82 -1.52
C VAL A 44 -2.38 -1.92 -1.46
N ASN A 45 -3.33 -1.80 -0.54
CA ASN A 45 -4.38 -2.80 -0.33
C ASN A 45 -5.60 -2.56 -1.22
N LYS A 46 -6.35 -3.63 -1.49
CA LYS A 46 -7.65 -3.61 -2.22
C LYS A 46 -7.57 -3.12 -3.66
N ARG A 47 -6.48 -3.42 -4.37
CA ARG A 47 -6.34 -3.05 -5.79
C ARG A 47 -7.31 -3.80 -6.67
N LEU A 48 -8.00 -3.08 -7.55
CA LEU A 48 -8.88 -3.74 -8.51
C LEU A 48 -8.07 -4.66 -9.46
N PRO A 49 -8.51 -5.92 -9.68
CA PRO A 49 -7.81 -6.86 -10.55
C PRO A 49 -7.81 -6.39 -12.01
N ASP A 50 -6.94 -6.98 -12.83
CA ASP A 50 -6.89 -6.68 -14.26
C ASP A 50 -8.07 -7.31 -15.02
N GLY A 51 -8.31 -6.86 -16.25
CA GLY A 51 -9.35 -7.43 -17.13
C GLY A 51 -10.78 -6.99 -16.82
N LEU A 52 -10.97 -6.00 -15.93
CA LEU A 52 -12.28 -5.40 -15.64
C LEU A 52 -12.82 -4.60 -16.84
N GLN A 53 -14.14 -4.41 -16.88
CA GLN A 53 -14.84 -3.67 -17.94
C GLN A 53 -15.81 -2.65 -17.35
N GLY A 54 -16.20 -1.67 -18.18
CA GLY A 54 -17.13 -0.61 -17.81
C GLY A 54 -16.69 0.17 -16.58
N PHE A 55 -17.64 0.46 -15.69
CA PHE A 55 -17.42 1.25 -14.48
C PHE A 55 -16.21 0.80 -13.64
N LEU A 56 -15.98 -0.51 -13.49
CA LEU A 56 -14.86 -1.01 -12.69
C LEU A 56 -13.50 -0.81 -13.38
N ALA A 57 -13.45 -0.83 -14.71
CA ALA A 57 -12.24 -0.46 -15.45
C ALA A 57 -11.91 1.03 -15.27
N GLU A 58 -12.93 1.89 -15.30
CA GLU A 58 -12.75 3.32 -15.03
C GLU A 58 -12.24 3.57 -13.60
N ARG A 59 -12.78 2.84 -12.60
CA ARG A 59 -12.28 2.91 -11.23
C ARG A 59 -10.82 2.48 -11.12
N LYS A 60 -10.42 1.38 -11.74
CA LYS A 60 -9.03 0.95 -11.77
C LYS A 60 -8.10 1.99 -12.41
N SER A 61 -8.53 2.63 -13.49
CA SER A 61 -7.78 3.73 -14.10
C SER A 61 -7.62 4.93 -13.14
N GLN A 62 -8.61 5.25 -12.32
CA GLN A 62 -8.45 6.29 -11.28
C GLN A 62 -7.45 5.88 -10.20
N GLU A 63 -7.46 4.61 -9.79
CA GLU A 63 -6.45 4.10 -8.85
C GLU A 63 -5.03 4.27 -9.41
N ASP A 64 -4.81 3.98 -10.69
CA ASP A 64 -3.51 4.12 -11.35
C ASP A 64 -3.03 5.58 -11.40
N ILE A 65 -3.95 6.54 -11.60
CA ILE A 65 -3.63 7.98 -11.54
C ILE A 65 -3.14 8.37 -10.14
N HIS A 66 -3.80 7.88 -9.09
CA HIS A 66 -3.38 8.17 -7.72
C HIS A 66 -2.04 7.50 -7.39
N LEU A 67 -1.80 6.28 -7.87
CA LEU A 67 -0.53 5.60 -7.68
C LEU A 67 0.62 6.21 -8.48
N ALA A 68 0.35 6.89 -9.60
CA ALA A 68 1.37 7.71 -10.26
C ALA A 68 1.87 8.83 -9.33
N THR A 69 0.96 9.53 -8.63
CA THR A 69 1.33 10.55 -7.63
C THR A 69 2.17 9.96 -6.49
N LEU A 70 1.81 8.77 -6.01
CA LEU A 70 2.59 8.05 -4.99
C LEU A 70 4.00 7.71 -5.51
N ASN A 71 4.10 7.19 -6.74
CA ASN A 71 5.37 6.80 -7.34
C ASN A 71 6.29 7.99 -7.62
N ASP A 72 5.75 9.12 -8.04
CA ASP A 72 6.52 10.34 -8.25
C ASP A 72 7.16 10.83 -6.95
N SER A 73 6.49 10.61 -5.81
CA SER A 73 6.95 11.07 -4.49
C SER A 73 7.81 10.03 -3.75
N LEU A 74 7.42 8.76 -3.81
CA LEU A 74 7.95 7.67 -2.98
C LEU A 74 8.46 6.47 -3.80
N GLY A 75 8.76 6.65 -5.09
CA GLY A 75 9.17 5.56 -5.98
C GLY A 75 10.46 4.81 -5.61
N GLN A 76 11.22 5.32 -4.62
CA GLN A 76 12.39 4.63 -4.05
C GLN A 76 12.02 3.67 -2.91
N VAL A 77 10.81 3.78 -2.33
CA VAL A 77 10.33 2.91 -1.26
C VAL A 77 9.72 1.66 -1.87
N THR A 78 10.14 0.48 -1.42
CA THR A 78 9.57 -0.80 -1.89
C THR A 78 8.07 -0.83 -1.69
N ARG A 79 7.33 -1.21 -2.73
CA ARG A 79 5.86 -1.25 -2.73
C ARG A 79 5.33 -2.62 -3.14
N GLN A 80 4.38 -3.15 -2.38
CA GLN A 80 3.60 -4.33 -2.71
C GLN A 80 2.14 -3.95 -2.96
N ASP A 81 1.59 -4.37 -4.09
CA ASP A 81 0.17 -4.18 -4.41
C ASP A 81 -0.58 -5.49 -4.09
N LEU A 82 -1.67 -5.39 -3.32
CA LEU A 82 -2.54 -6.53 -2.97
C LEU A 82 -3.88 -6.37 -3.67
N GLN A 83 -4.25 -7.39 -4.45
CA GLN A 83 -5.52 -7.39 -5.17
C GLN A 83 -6.71 -7.49 -4.19
N LEU A 84 -7.82 -6.87 -4.58
CA LEU A 84 -9.08 -6.96 -3.87
C LEU A 84 -9.60 -8.39 -3.87
N ALA A 85 -9.68 -8.99 -2.68
CA ALA A 85 -10.30 -10.30 -2.51
C ALA A 85 -11.81 -10.24 -2.83
N PRO A 86 -12.40 -11.30 -3.41
CA PRO A 86 -13.83 -11.35 -3.75
C PRO A 86 -14.75 -11.42 -2.52
N ALA A 87 -14.20 -11.77 -1.36
CA ALA A 87 -14.89 -11.82 -0.07
C ALA A 87 -13.93 -11.36 1.03
N ASP A 88 -14.47 -11.05 2.20
CA ASP A 88 -13.67 -10.68 3.37
C ASP A 88 -12.68 -11.79 3.75
N VAL A 89 -11.44 -11.40 4.07
CA VAL A 89 -10.40 -12.32 4.52
C VAL A 89 -10.59 -12.59 6.01
N LEU A 90 -11.43 -13.57 6.35
CA LEU A 90 -11.82 -13.90 7.72
C LEU A 90 -11.33 -15.28 8.16
N GLY A 91 -10.78 -15.34 9.38
CA GLY A 91 -10.24 -16.58 9.95
C GLY A 91 -8.85 -16.93 9.42
N VAL A 92 -8.20 -17.88 10.10
CA VAL A 92 -6.79 -18.22 9.85
C VAL A 92 -6.58 -18.81 8.46
N ASP A 93 -7.52 -19.61 7.96
CA ASP A 93 -7.37 -20.27 6.66
C ASP A 93 -7.50 -19.29 5.50
N ALA A 94 -8.46 -18.35 5.56
CA ALA A 94 -8.57 -17.29 4.56
C ALA A 94 -7.33 -16.39 4.59
N LEU A 95 -6.81 -16.06 5.79
CA LEU A 95 -5.58 -15.27 5.92
C LEU A 95 -4.38 -15.96 5.28
N ARG A 96 -4.19 -17.27 5.51
CA ARG A 96 -3.11 -18.05 4.86
C ARG A 96 -3.26 -18.08 3.34
N ALA A 97 -4.49 -18.32 2.85
CA ALA A 97 -4.76 -18.37 1.42
C ALA A 97 -4.56 -17.01 0.73
N PHE A 98 -4.84 -15.91 1.43
CA PHE A 98 -4.58 -14.56 0.94
C PHE A 98 -3.08 -14.25 0.97
N ALA A 99 -2.39 -14.58 2.06
CA ALA A 99 -0.96 -14.35 2.23
C ALA A 99 -0.09 -15.12 1.23
N SER A 100 -0.55 -16.26 0.70
CA SER A 100 0.20 -17.03 -0.30
C SER A 100 0.15 -16.46 -1.71
N GLN A 101 -0.50 -15.31 -1.93
CA GLN A 101 -0.68 -14.69 -3.25
C GLN A 101 0.38 -13.63 -3.58
N PHE A 102 1.27 -13.34 -2.63
CA PHE A 102 2.35 -12.35 -2.73
C PHE A 102 3.57 -12.84 -1.95
#